data_AF-A0A0F9KCX6-F1
#
_entry.id   AF-A0A0F9KCX6-F1
#
_cell.length_a   1.000
_cell.length_b   1.000
_cell.length_c   1.000
_cell.angle_alpha   90.00
_cell.angle_beta   90.00
_cell.angle_gamma   90.00
#
_symmetry.space_group_name_H-M   'P 1'
#
loop_
_entity.id
_entity.type
_entity.pdbx_description
1 polymer ?
#
loop_
_entity_poly.entity_id
_entity_poly.type
_entity_poly.pdbx_seq_one_letter_code
_entity_poly.pdbx_strand_id
1 'polypeptide(L)' 'MEVPNPGSDDAQKQGCICATLDNYHGWGSDFGKDKFWITQSCPLHDPEGKVGKEE' A
#
# COMPACT_ATOMS: atom_id res chain seq x y z
N MET A 1 16.50 2.19 4.78
CA MET A 1 15.44 1.18 4.94
C MET A 1 14.41 1.51 3.89
N GLU A 2 14.20 0.60 2.95
CA GLU A 2 13.19 0.77 1.92
C GLU A 2 11.81 0.49 2.51
N VAL A 3 10.83 1.32 2.19
CA VAL A 3 9.44 1.09 2.58
C VAL A 3 8.94 -0.10 1.75
N PRO A 4 8.52 -1.22 2.37
CA PRO A 4 8.06 -2.40 1.64
C PRO A 4 6.78 -2.08 0.85
N ASN A 5 6.53 -2.83 -0.21
CA ASN A 5 5.37 -2.58 -1.08
C ASN A 5 4.03 -2.77 -0.33
N PRO A 6 3.00 -1.99 -0.68
CA PRO A 6 1.65 -2.12 -0.12
C PRO A 6 1.13 -3.56 -0.14
N GLY A 7 0.51 -3.98 0.97
CA GLY A 7 -0.11 -5.31 1.09
C GLY A 7 0.86 -6.48 1.23
N SER A 8 2.19 -6.27 1.22
CA SER A 8 3.19 -7.31 1.49
C SER A 8 3.25 -7.71 2.96
N ASP A 9 3.72 -8.92 3.24
CA ASP A 9 3.91 -9.43 4.61
C ASP A 9 4.86 -8.53 5.42
N ASP A 10 5.92 -7.99 4.80
CA ASP A 10 6.85 -7.08 5.46
C ASP A 10 6.25 -5.69 5.73
N ALA A 11 5.37 -5.22 4.85
CA ALA A 11 4.60 -4.01 5.09
C ALA A 11 3.60 -4.18 6.25
N GLN A 12 2.92 -5.33 6.33
CA GLN A 12 1.99 -5.63 7.41
C GLN A 12 2.70 -5.67 8.77
N LYS A 13 3.91 -6.24 8.84
CA LYS A 13 4.74 -6.21 10.06
C LYS A 13 5.10 -4.79 10.52
N GLN A 14 5.05 -3.81 9.61
CA GLN A 14 5.30 -2.40 9.88
C GLN A 14 4.01 -1.57 10.09
N GLY A 15 2.83 -2.21 10.10
CA GLY A 15 1.54 -1.54 10.33
C GLY A 15 0.78 -1.12 9.08
N CYS A 16 1.16 -1.62 7.90
CA CYS A 16 0.39 -1.43 6.67
C CYS A 16 -1.00 -2.06 6.78
N ILE A 17 -2.01 -1.33 6.28
CA ILE A 17 -3.41 -1.78 6.19
C ILE A 17 -3.90 -1.84 4.73
N CYS A 18 -3.01 -1.69 3.76
CA CYS A 18 -3.34 -1.81 2.35
C CYS A 18 -3.79 -3.25 2.04
N ALA A 19 -4.79 -3.40 1.17
CA ALA A 19 -5.36 -4.70 0.85
C ALA A 19 -4.30 -5.64 0.26
N THR A 20 -4.13 -6.82 0.84
CA THR A 20 -3.10 -7.78 0.44
C THR A 20 -3.41 -8.47 -0.88
N LEU A 21 -4.67 -8.85 -1.09
CA LEU A 21 -5.09 -9.58 -2.30
C LEU A 21 -5.03 -8.67 -3.53
N ASP A 22 -5.59 -7.46 -3.44
CA ASP A 22 -5.57 -6.50 -4.54
C ASP A 22 -4.15 -6.03 -4.91
N ASN A 23 -3.21 -6.12 -3.96
CA ASN A 23 -1.80 -5.79 -4.15
C ASN A 23 -0.92 -7.02 -4.40
N TYR A 24 -1.49 -8.19 -4.64
CA TYR A 24 -0.75 -9.43 -4.90
C TYR A 24 0.38 -9.68 -3.90
N HIS A 25 0.12 -9.47 -2.61
CA HIS A 25 1.13 -9.57 -1.54
C HIS A 25 2.37 -8.69 -1.79
N GLY A 26 2.20 -7.51 -2.38
CA GLY A 26 3.26 -6.56 -2.70
C GLY A 26 3.93 -6.75 -4.05
N TRP A 27 3.40 -7.61 -4.92
CA TRP A 27 3.92 -7.82 -6.29
C TRP A 27 3.41 -6.81 -7.32
N GLY A 28 2.34 -6.09 -7.01
CA GLY A 28 1.69 -5.12 -7.89
C GLY A 28 0.19 -5.25 -7.82
N SER A 29 -0.52 -4.80 -8.84
CA SER A 29 -1.98 -4.94 -8.96
C SER A 29 -2.36 -5.42 -10.36
N ASP A 30 -3.66 -5.56 -10.61
CA ASP A 30 -4.20 -5.85 -11.94
C ASP A 30 -3.76 -4.87 -13.02
N PHE A 31 -3.32 -3.67 -12.63
CA PHE A 31 -2.88 -2.63 -13.56
C PHE A 31 -1.37 -2.63 -13.82
N GLY A 32 -0.58 -3.44 -13.11
CA GLY A 32 0.87 -3.53 -13.29
C GLY A 32 1.65 -3.79 -12.02
N LYS A 33 2.93 -4.18 -12.18
CA LYS A 33 3.85 -4.49 -11.08
C LYS A 33 4.29 -3.27 -10.25
N ASP A 34 4.11 -2.09 -10.83
CA ASP A 34 4.46 -0.78 -10.28
C ASP A 34 3.24 0.00 -9.75
N LYS A 35 2.05 -0.60 -9.79
CA LYS A 35 0.81 0.02 -9.34
C LYS A 35 0.24 -0.73 -8.15
N PHE A 36 -0.18 0.02 -7.14
CA PHE A 36 -0.71 -0.52 -5.89
C PHE A 36 -1.95 0.24 -5.44
N TRP A 37 -2.86 -0.50 -4.80
CA TRP A 37 -3.99 0.04 -4.08
C TRP A 37 -3.56 0.46 -2.68
N ILE A 38 -3.70 1.75 -2.40
CA ILE A 38 -3.39 2.31 -1.09
C ILE A 38 -4.70 2.53 -0.32
N THR A 39 -4.82 1.90 0.85
CA THR A 39 -5.89 2.23 1.79
C THR A 39 -5.64 3.63 2.33
N GLN A 40 -6.64 4.51 2.23
CA GLN A 40 -6.56 5.85 2.79
C GLN A 40 -6.21 5.79 4.29
N SER A 41 -5.36 6.70 4.73
CA SER A 41 -4.85 6.74 6.11
C SER A 41 -4.03 5.50 6.50
N CYS A 42 -3.47 4.78 5.54
CA CYS A 42 -2.52 3.71 5.83
C CYS A 42 -1.32 4.29 6.60
N PRO A 43 -1.02 3.83 7.83
CA PRO A 43 0.07 4.38 8.64
C PRO A 43 1.44 4.33 7.97
N LEU A 44 1.62 3.42 7.01
CA LEU A 44 2.87 3.23 6.29
C LEU A 44 2.89 3.91 4.91
N HIS A 45 1.79 3.82 4.15
CA HIS A 45 1.76 4.25 2.73
C HIS A 45 0.89 5.47 2.46
N ASP A 46 0.10 5.92 3.44
CA ASP A 46 -0.65 7.19 3.41
C ASP A 46 -0.76 7.78 4.83
N PRO A 47 0.38 8.07 5.51
CA PRO A 47 0.36 8.49 6.92
C PRO A 47 -0.35 9.83 7.14
N GLU A 48 -0.44 10.67 6.11
CA GLU A 48 -1.10 11.98 6.17
C GLU A 48 -2.56 11.94 5.66
N GLY A 49 -3.05 10.77 5.21
CA GLY A 49 -4.42 10.64 4.71
C GLY A 49 -4.69 11.48 3.46
N LYS A 50 -3.70 11.63 2.58
CA LYS A 50 -3.73 12.49 1.39
C LYS A 50 -4.11 11.73 0.13
N VAL A 51 -3.97 10.41 0.11
CA VAL A 51 -4.35 9.62 -1.07
C VAL A 51 -5.84 9.75 -1.33
N GLY A 52 -6.18 10.13 -2.57
CA GLY A 52 -7.56 10.31 -3.03
C GLY A 52 -8.22 11.65 -2.65
N LYS A 53 -7.47 12.61 -2.09
CA LYS A 53 -7.95 13.99 -1.93
C LYS A 53 -7.48 14.82 -3.13
N GLU A 54 -8.43 15.21 -3.98
CA GLU A 54 -8.24 16.29 -4.95
C GLU A 54 -8.28 17.61 -4.17
N GLU A 55 -7.27 18.46 -4.35
CA GLU A 55 -7.21 19.83 -3.79
C GLU A 55 -8.12 20.79 -4.56
#